data_AF-A0A257J1G3-F1
#
_entry.id   AF-A0A257J1G3-F1
#
_cell.length_a   1.000
_cell.length_b   1.000
_cell.length_c   1.000
_cell.angle_alpha   90.00
_cell.angle_beta   90.00
_cell.angle_gamma   90.00
#
_symmetry.space_group_name_H-M   'P 1'
#
loop_
_entity.id
_entity.type
_entity.pdbx_description
1 polymer ?
#
loop_
_entity_poly.entity_id
_entity_poly.type
_entity_poly.pdbx_seq_one_letter_code
_entity_poly.pdbx_strand_id
1 'polypeptide(L)' 'MGKHLQDVGESYDEHFVHAGRYGLVLIGAGLACLVHAVLPFLFEKTGSQCVSRLYAHMAKRGRMTPEEAVRA' A
#
# COMPACT_ATOMS: atom_id res chain seq x y z
N MET A 1 19.31 -8.44 -13.98
CA MET A 1 18.84 -7.04 -13.95
C MET A 1 17.75 -6.70 -14.97
N GLY A 2 17.53 -7.48 -16.04
CA GLY A 2 16.54 -7.15 -17.08
C GLY A 2 15.24 -7.98 -17.10
N LYS A 3 15.07 -8.97 -16.22
CA LYS A 3 14.02 -10.00 -16.39
C LYS A 3 12.67 -9.69 -15.71
N HIS A 4 12.58 -8.62 -14.92
CA HIS A 4 11.32 -8.23 -14.25
C HIS A 4 10.60 -7.06 -14.93
N LEU A 5 11.33 -6.17 -15.61
CA LEU A 5 10.77 -4.97 -16.24
C LEU A 5 9.99 -5.25 -17.54
N GLN A 6 10.27 -6.38 -18.22
CA GLN A 6 9.59 -6.74 -19.47
C GLN A 6 8.33 -7.59 -19.27
N ASP A 7 8.12 -8.18 -18.09
CA ASP A 7 7.03 -9.14 -17.84
C ASP A 7 5.68 -8.47 -17.52
N VAL A 8 5.62 -7.15 -17.33
CA VAL A 8 4.42 -6.45 -16.84
C VAL A 8 3.84 -5.42 -17.82
N GLY A 9 4.62 -4.99 -18.83
CA GLY A 9 4.13 -4.04 -19.84
C GLY A 9 3.81 -2.62 -19.34
N GLU A 10 4.19 -2.27 -18.10
CA GLU A 10 4.07 -0.91 -17.55
C GLU A 10 5.41 -0.17 -17.66
N SER A 11 5.34 1.13 -17.90
CA SER A 11 6.55 1.96 -17.99
C SER A 11 7.14 2.18 -16.57
N TYR A 12 8.46 2.26 -16.46
CA TYR A 12 9.16 2.34 -15.15
C TYR A 12 8.71 3.55 -14.31
N ASP A 13 8.38 4.65 -14.98
CA ASP A 13 7.75 5.85 -14.44
C ASP A 13 6.36 5.59 -13.84
N GLU A 14 5.50 4.82 -14.52
CA GLU A 14 4.20 4.41 -13.97
C GLU A 14 4.37 3.58 -12.70
N HIS A 15 5.32 2.63 -12.70
CA HIS A 15 5.62 1.84 -11.53
C HIS A 15 6.17 2.69 -10.38
N PHE A 16 7.10 3.60 -10.68
CA PHE A 16 7.72 4.49 -9.71
C PHE A 16 6.71 5.44 -9.06
N VAL A 17 5.87 6.10 -9.87
CA VAL A 17 4.81 6.99 -9.37
C VAL A 17 3.86 6.22 -8.46
N HIS A 18 3.49 5.02 -8.86
CA HIS A 18 2.49 4.26 -8.13
C HIS A 18 3.03 3.64 -6.83
N ALA A 19 4.24 3.08 -6.86
CA ALA A 19 4.96 2.63 -5.68
C ALA A 19 5.24 3.79 -4.72
N GLY A 20 5.64 4.95 -5.25
CA GLY A 20 5.85 6.17 -4.46
C GLY A 20 4.59 6.64 -3.75
N ARG A 21 3.45 6.70 -4.46
CA ARG A 21 2.15 7.05 -3.87
C ARG A 21 1.73 6.08 -2.77
N TYR A 22 1.92 4.78 -2.98
CA TYR A 22 1.63 3.76 -1.97
C TYR A 22 2.50 3.92 -0.72
N GLY A 23 3.81 4.16 -0.91
CA GLY A 23 4.74 4.40 0.19
C GLY A 23 4.35 5.63 1.02
N LEU A 24 3.99 6.75 0.38
CA LEU A 24 3.55 7.95 1.09
C LEU A 24 2.27 7.72 1.91
N VAL A 25 1.30 6.95 1.38
CA VAL A 25 0.08 6.60 2.11
C VAL A 25 0.41 5.71 3.32
N LEU A 26 1.33 4.75 3.19
CA LEU A 26 1.77 3.90 4.31
C LEU A 26 2.51 4.70 5.38
N ILE A 27 3.37 5.64 4.99
CA ILE A 27 4.05 6.54 5.95
C ILE A 27 3.02 7.36 6.72
N GLY A 28 2.05 7.96 6.03
CA GLY A 28 0.96 8.70 6.67
C GLY A 28 0.11 7.85 7.61
N ALA A 29 -0.24 6.62 7.19
CA ALA A 29 -0.97 5.67 8.03
C ALA A 29 -0.17 5.25 9.26
N GLY A 30 1.14 5.01 9.10
CA GLY A 30 2.04 4.69 10.21
C GLY A 30 2.16 5.83 11.20
N LEU A 31 2.31 7.08 10.73
CA LEU A 31 2.30 8.27 11.60
C LEU A 31 0.97 8.40 12.34
N ALA A 32 -0.16 8.17 11.66
CA ALA A 32 -1.48 8.17 12.30
C ALA A 32 -1.59 7.11 13.41
N CYS A 33 -1.06 5.90 13.18
CA CYS A 33 -0.98 4.85 14.20
C CYS A 33 -0.08 5.25 15.39
N LEU A 34 1.06 5.90 15.13
CA LEU A 34 1.95 6.38 16.20
C LEU A 34 1.27 7.47 17.05
N VAL A 35 0.57 8.41 16.41
CA VAL A 35 -0.23 9.41 17.12
C VAL A 35 -1.35 8.74 17.91
N HIS A 36 -2.05 7.77 17.32
CA HIS A 36 -3.09 6.99 18.01
C HIS A 36 -2.55 6.23 19.23
N ALA A 37 -1.34 5.67 19.15
CA ALA A 37 -0.71 4.98 20.27
C ALA A 37 -0.47 5.92 21.48
N VAL A 38 -0.24 7.21 21.23
CA VAL A 38 -0.10 8.25 22.26
C VAL A 38 -1.46 8.80 22.68
N LEU A 39 -2.37 8.99 21.71
CA LEU A 39 -3.70 9.56 21.89
C LEU A 39 -4.76 8.56 21.35
N PRO A 40 -5.23 7.61 22.16
CA PRO A 40 -6.06 6.48 21.70
C PRO A 40 -7.44 6.87 21.18
N PHE A 41 -7.84 8.14 21.32
CA PHE A 41 -9.09 8.67 20.77
C PHE A 41 -8.93 9.33 19.39
N LEU A 42 -7.69 9.55 18.93
CA LEU A 42 -7.39 10.19 17.65
C LEU A 42 -6.97 9.13 16.63
N PHE A 43 -7.46 9.22 15.39
CA PHE A 43 -7.10 8.31 14.28
C PHE A 43 -7.44 6.81 14.45
N GLU A 44 -8.44 6.47 15.28
CA GLU A 44 -8.83 5.08 15.61
C GLU A 44 -9.02 4.18 14.39
N LYS A 45 -9.61 4.69 13.30
CA LYS A 45 -9.86 3.93 12.08
C LYS A 45 -8.89 4.26 10.94
N THR A 46 -8.07 5.30 11.09
CA THR A 46 -7.30 5.86 9.97
C THR A 46 -6.23 4.90 9.47
N GLY A 47 -5.48 4.27 10.38
CA GLY A 47 -4.46 3.29 10.02
C GLY A 47 -5.06 2.11 9.25
N SER A 48 -6.05 1.44 9.84
CA SER A 48 -6.71 0.28 9.25
C SER A 48 -7.39 0.61 7.92
N GLN A 49 -8.11 1.74 7.82
CA GLN A 49 -8.78 2.15 6.59
C GLN A 49 -7.78 2.47 5.46
N CYS A 50 -6.66 3.11 5.77
CA CYS A 50 -5.60 3.37 4.79
C CYS A 50 -5.00 2.08 4.25
N VAL A 51 -4.66 1.13 5.12
CA VAL A 51 -4.12 -0.18 4.71
C VAL A 51 -5.14 -0.97 3.90
N SER A 52 -6.40 -1.05 4.34
CA SER A 52 -7.45 -1.76 3.59
C SER A 52 -7.72 -1.15 2.21
N ARG A 53 -7.72 0.19 2.10
CA ARG A 53 -7.86 0.88 0.80
C ARG A 53 -6.68 0.62 -0.12
N LEU A 54 -5.47 0.64 0.43
CA LEU A 54 -4.25 0.38 -0.31
C LEU A 54 -4.23 -1.06 -0.84
N TYR A 55 -4.52 -2.01 0.05
CA TYR A 55 -4.64 -3.42 -0.26
C TYR A 55 -5.68 -3.67 -1.37
N ALA A 56 -6.89 -3.11 -1.25
CA ALA A 56 -7.93 -3.24 -2.28
C ALA A 56 -7.48 -2.66 -3.63
N HIS A 57 -6.72 -1.57 -3.61
CA HIS A 57 -6.18 -0.95 -4.83
C HIS A 57 -5.08 -1.82 -5.48
N MET A 58 -4.23 -2.47 -4.68
CA MET A 58 -3.19 -3.40 -5.17
C MET A 58 -3.81 -4.68 -5.75
N ALA A 59 -4.79 -5.26 -5.06
CA ALA A 59 -5.51 -6.44 -5.51
C ALA A 59 -6.25 -6.20 -6.83
N LYS A 60 -6.93 -5.05 -6.99
CA LYS A 60 -7.60 -4.67 -8.26
C LYS A 60 -6.65 -4.54 -9.45
N ARG A 61 -5.36 -4.27 -9.20
CA ARG A 61 -4.33 -4.19 -10.25
C ARG A 61 -3.66 -5.53 -10.55
N GLY A 62 -4.09 -6.62 -9.94
CA GLY A 62 -3.47 -7.94 -10.11
C GLY A 62 -2.06 -8.02 -9.50
N ARG A 63 -1.72 -7.12 -8.56
CA ARG A 63 -0.39 -7.05 -7.93
C ARG A 63 -0.27 -7.86 -6.63
N MET A 64 -1.35 -8.55 -6.25
CA MET A 64 -1.38 -9.50 -5.14
C MET A 64 -1.84 -10.85 -5.67
N THR A 65 -1.07 -11.87 -5.36
CA THR A 65 -1.48 -13.26 -5.58
C THR A 65 -2.61 -13.62 -4.61
N PRO A 66 -3.51 -14.55 -4.95
CA PRO A 66 -4.60 -14.99 -4.07
C PRO A 66 -4.11 -15.49 -2.70
N GLU A 67 -2.88 -15.99 -2.63
CA GLU A 67 -2.24 -16.50 -1.42
C GLU A 67 -1.66 -15.40 -0.51
N GLU A 68 -1.17 -14.29 -1.06
CA GLU A 68 -0.81 -13.09 -0.27
C GLU A 68 -2.06 -12.44 0.33
N ALA A 69 -3.18 -12.53 -0.40
CA ALA A 69 -4.45 -11.94 0.01
C ALA A 69 -5.11 -12.61 1.23
N VAL A 70 -4.84 -13.90 1.42
CA VAL A 70 -5.39 -14.70 2.54
C VAL A 70 -4.57 -14.54 3.84
N ARG A 71 -3.34 -14.02 3.75
CA ARG A 71 -2.40 -13.92 4.90
C ARG A 71 -2.34 -12.53 5.56
N ALA A 72 -2.94 -11.51 4.93
CA ALA A 72 -2.95 -10.13 5.42
C ALA A 72 -4.15 -9.86 6.33
#